data_AF-A0AAE4EUR4-F1
#
_entry.id   AF-A0AAE4EUR4-F1
#
_cell.length_a   1.000
_cell.length_b   1.000
_cell.length_c   1.000
_cell.angle_alpha   90.00
_cell.angle_beta   90.00
_cell.angle_gamma   90.00
#
_symmetry.space_group_name_H-M   'P 1'
#
loop_
_entity.id
_entity.type
_entity.pdbx_description
1 polymer ?
#
loop_
_entity_poly.entity_id
_entity_poly.type
_entity_poly.pdbx_seq_one_letter_code
_entity_poly.pdbx_strand_id
1 'polypeptide(L)'
;MRLPSIRTRPLAVAVTGGGLYAIGVLSWLFANGVHFSSEAPATFAFGIGYAVVGMVLTGAIPLYLCSRLSLVTPVFVTLWLLANTVSQWLYGTHLHPLSSYLTVWPLLLGVAVGAGVIEAAVRIGLSYGLNRFGLRPLV
;
A
#
# COMPACT_ATOMS: atom_id res chain seq x y z
N MET A 1 -32.77 8.92 16.59
CA MET A 1 -31.64 8.14 17.12
C MET A 1 -30.40 8.52 16.31
N ARG A 2 -29.42 9.21 16.91
CA ARG A 2 -28.12 9.45 16.27
C ARG A 2 -27.31 8.17 16.39
N LEU A 3 -26.99 7.52 15.27
CA LEU A 3 -26.01 6.45 15.23
C LEU A 3 -24.73 6.95 15.91
N PRO A 4 -24.12 6.17 16.82
CA PRO A 4 -22.85 6.56 17.41
C PRO A 4 -21.86 6.79 16.26
N SER A 5 -21.36 8.01 16.12
CA SER A 5 -20.31 8.31 15.16
C SER A 5 -19.07 7.55 15.63
N ILE A 6 -18.84 6.37 15.05
CA ILE A 6 -17.57 5.66 15.21
C ILE A 6 -16.53 6.61 14.63
N ARG A 7 -15.83 7.33 15.49
CA ARG A 7 -14.74 8.20 15.09
C ARG A 7 -13.58 7.30 14.68
N THR A 8 -13.64 6.82 13.44
CA THR A 8 -12.62 5.93 12.86
C THR A 8 -11.29 6.67 12.87
N ARG A 9 -10.35 6.21 13.68
CA ARG A 9 -9.01 6.81 13.75
C ARG A 9 -8.27 6.43 12.46
N PRO A 10 -7.69 7.38 11.71
CA PRO A 10 -6.91 7.11 10.49
C PRO A 10 -5.86 6.01 10.67
N LEU A 11 -5.21 5.97 11.84
CA LEU A 11 -4.25 4.93 12.19
C LEU A 11 -4.89 3.53 12.26
N ALA A 12 -6.09 3.41 12.82
CA ALA A 12 -6.78 2.12 12.91
C ALA A 12 -7.15 1.59 11.52
N VAL A 13 -7.61 2.48 10.62
CA VAL A 13 -7.89 2.13 9.21
C VAL A 13 -6.61 1.67 8.52
N ALA A 14 -5.51 2.41 8.69
CA ALA A 14 -4.23 2.10 8.09
C ALA A 14 -3.66 0.75 8.57
N VAL A 15 -3.63 0.51 9.89
CA VAL A 15 -3.11 -0.74 10.46
C VAL A 15 -3.97 -1.93 10.02
N THR A 16 -5.29 -1.80 10.08
CA THR A 16 -6.20 -2.88 9.69
C THR A 16 -6.07 -3.20 8.21
N GLY A 17 -6.13 -2.17 7.36
CA GLY A 17 -6.05 -2.33 5.91
C GLY A 17 -4.67 -2.81 5.45
N GLY A 18 -3.58 -2.31 6.05
CA GLY A 18 -2.23 -2.80 5.79
C GLY A 18 -2.04 -4.26 6.22
N GLY A 19 -2.59 -4.65 7.37
CA GLY A 19 -2.59 -6.04 7.81
C GLY A 19 -3.33 -6.97 6.84
N LEU A 20 -4.56 -6.61 6.46
CA LEU A 20 -5.35 -7.38 5.49
C LEU A 20 -4.66 -7.46 4.12
N TYR A 21 -4.05 -6.37 3.68
CA TYR A 21 -3.27 -6.33 2.45
C TYR A 21 -2.10 -7.32 2.50
N ALA A 22 -1.31 -7.29 3.58
CA ALA A 22 -0.17 -8.17 3.75
C ALA A 22 -0.58 -9.64 3.78
N ILE A 23 -1.65 -9.98 4.51
CA ILE A 23 -2.21 -11.33 4.54
C ILE A 23 -2.60 -11.76 3.12
N GLY A 24 -3.39 -10.97 2.41
CA GLY A 24 -3.85 -11.31 1.06
C GLY A 24 -2.70 -11.53 0.08
N VAL A 25 -1.73 -10.63 0.05
CA VAL A 25 -0.57 -10.73 -0.86
C VAL A 25 0.31 -11.92 -0.50
N LEU A 26 0.65 -12.12 0.78
CA LEU A 26 1.51 -13.23 1.19
C LEU A 26 0.81 -14.58 0.97
N SER A 27 -0.47 -14.70 1.32
CA SER A 27 -1.26 -15.91 1.05
C SER A 27 -1.29 -16.24 -0.43
N TRP A 28 -1.48 -15.24 -1.30
CA TRP A 28 -1.45 -15.45 -2.75
C TRP A 28 -0.06 -15.87 -3.24
N LEU A 29 1.02 -15.24 -2.77
CA LEU A 29 2.39 -15.60 -3.15
C LEU A 29 2.75 -17.03 -2.72
N PHE A 30 2.39 -17.43 -1.49
CA PHE A 30 2.62 -18.79 -0.99
C PHE A 30 1.81 -19.82 -1.79
N ALA A 31 0.56 -19.52 -2.14
CA ALA A 31 -0.26 -20.40 -2.97
C ALA A 31 0.31 -20.60 -4.37
N ASN A 32 1.16 -19.67 -4.84
CA ASN A 32 1.84 -19.72 -6.12
C ASN A 32 3.32 -20.13 -6.02
N GLY A 33 3.71 -20.80 -4.94
CA GLY A 33 5.02 -21.45 -4.81
C GLY A 33 6.17 -20.54 -4.38
N VAL A 34 5.91 -19.30 -3.95
CA VAL A 34 6.95 -18.42 -3.40
C VAL A 34 7.19 -18.81 -1.95
N HIS A 35 8.36 -19.37 -1.64
CA HIS A 35 8.73 -19.76 -0.28
C HIS A 35 10.02 -19.07 0.15
N PHE A 36 10.12 -18.81 1.46
CA PHE A 36 11.36 -18.36 2.07
C PHE A 36 12.26 -19.57 2.31
N SER A 37 13.55 -19.45 1.96
CA SER A 37 14.56 -20.48 2.23
C SER A 37 15.89 -19.81 2.54
N SER A 38 16.54 -20.24 3.61
CA SER A 38 17.88 -19.81 4.00
C SER A 38 18.44 -20.81 5.01
N GLU A 39 19.71 -21.20 4.84
CA GLU A 39 20.42 -22.07 5.77
C GLU A 39 20.76 -21.35 7.10
N ALA A 40 20.89 -20.02 7.06
CA ALA A 40 21.15 -19.19 8.23
C ALA A 40 19.82 -18.70 8.87
N PRO A 41 19.55 -19.01 10.16
CA PRO A 41 18.30 -18.61 10.82
C PRO A 41 18.10 -17.09 10.91
N ALA A 42 19.18 -16.33 11.13
CA ALA A 42 19.11 -14.86 11.22
C ALA A 42 18.69 -14.23 9.89
N THR A 43 19.26 -14.70 8.78
CA THR A 43 18.91 -14.24 7.43
C THR A 43 17.47 -14.59 7.07
N PHE A 44 17.01 -15.79 7.46
CA PHE A 44 15.63 -16.22 7.27
C PHE A 44 14.64 -15.28 8.00
N ALA A 45 14.89 -15.03 9.29
CA ALA A 45 14.06 -14.15 10.11
C ALA A 45 14.04 -12.71 9.55
N PHE A 46 15.20 -12.20 9.12
CA PHE A 46 15.29 -10.88 8.51
C PHE A 46 14.51 -10.80 7.20
N GLY A 47 14.64 -11.79 6.30
CA GLY A 47 13.95 -11.82 5.02
C GLY A 47 12.44 -11.84 5.16
N ILE A 48 11.91 -12.67 6.07
CA ILE A 48 10.47 -12.71 6.37
C ILE A 48 10.03 -11.38 6.99
N GLY A 49 10.76 -10.88 7.99
CA GLY A 49 10.43 -9.62 8.65
C GLY A 49 10.37 -8.46 7.66
N TYR A 50 11.36 -8.35 6.78
CA TYR A 50 11.43 -7.34 5.74
C TYR A 50 10.23 -7.42 4.77
N ALA A 51 9.89 -8.63 4.31
CA ALA A 51 8.77 -8.84 3.41
C ALA A 51 7.42 -8.50 4.08
N VAL A 52 7.18 -9.01 5.29
CA VAL A 52 5.94 -8.79 6.03
C VAL A 52 5.74 -7.31 6.35
N VAL A 53 6.76 -6.65 6.92
CA VAL A 53 6.71 -5.22 7.22
C VAL A 53 6.49 -4.43 5.94
N GLY A 54 7.20 -4.77 4.87
CA GLY A 54 7.03 -4.13 3.57
C GLY A 54 5.60 -4.17 3.08
N MET A 55 4.98 -5.34 3.04
CA MET A 55 3.59 -5.49 2.58
C MET A 55 2.61 -4.72 3.48
N VAL A 56 2.79 -4.76 4.80
CA VAL A 56 1.96 -3.98 5.72
C VAL A 56 2.05 -2.49 5.43
N LEU A 57 3.28 -1.97 5.24
CA LEU A 57 3.50 -0.55 4.96
C LEU A 57 2.94 -0.14 3.59
N THR A 58 3.12 -0.97 2.57
CA THR A 58 2.58 -0.74 1.21
C THR A 58 1.07 -0.60 1.20
N GLY A 59 0.35 -1.32 2.06
CA GLY A 59 -1.10 -1.14 2.24
C GLY A 59 -1.46 0.00 3.20
N ALA A 60 -0.78 0.09 4.35
CA ALA A 60 -1.13 0.99 5.44
C ALA A 60 -0.91 2.47 5.10
N ILE A 61 0.23 2.82 4.49
CA ILE A 61 0.60 4.23 4.25
C ILE A 61 -0.38 4.90 3.28
N PRO A 62 -0.72 4.33 2.11
CA PRO A 62 -1.74 4.89 1.22
C PRO A 62 -3.09 5.09 1.91
N LEU A 63 -3.53 4.11 2.71
CA LEU A 63 -4.79 4.20 3.46
C LEU A 63 -4.75 5.25 4.56
N TYR A 64 -3.61 5.42 5.22
CA TYR A 64 -3.41 6.50 6.19
C TYR A 64 -3.49 7.87 5.52
N LEU A 65 -2.83 8.05 4.38
CA LEU A 65 -2.87 9.29 3.61
C LEU A 65 -4.28 9.58 3.07
N CYS A 66 -4.99 8.55 2.60
CA CYS A 66 -6.37 8.67 2.17
C CYS A 66 -7.30 9.08 3.32
N SER A 67 -7.24 8.37 4.45
CA SER A 67 -8.10 8.68 5.61
C SER A 67 -7.79 10.03 6.25
N ARG A 68 -6.51 10.42 6.33
CA ARG A 68 -6.09 11.66 7.00
C ARG A 68 -6.14 12.90 6.11
N LEU A 69 -5.88 12.76 4.81
CA LEU A 69 -5.71 13.89 3.88
C LEU A 69 -6.64 13.82 2.66
N SER A 70 -7.50 12.80 2.58
CA SER A 70 -8.37 12.52 1.43
C SER A 70 -7.59 12.34 0.11
N LEU A 71 -6.33 11.87 0.20
CA LEU A 71 -5.48 11.56 -0.95
C LEU A 71 -5.80 10.16 -1.47
N VAL A 72 -6.51 10.09 -2.58
CA VAL A 72 -7.01 8.80 -3.11
C VAL A 72 -6.02 8.19 -4.12
N THR A 73 -5.19 9.02 -4.76
CA THR A 73 -4.21 8.59 -5.76
C THR A 73 -3.25 7.54 -5.22
N PRO A 74 -2.66 7.67 -4.02
CA PRO A 74 -1.80 6.62 -3.45
C PRO A 74 -2.47 5.26 -3.38
N VAL A 75 -3.75 5.22 -3.00
CA VAL A 75 -4.52 3.96 -2.87
C VAL A 75 -4.72 3.34 -4.25
N PHE A 76 -5.13 4.14 -5.24
CA PHE A 76 -5.32 3.65 -6.60
C PHE A 76 -4.01 3.18 -7.23
N VAL A 77 -2.90 3.88 -7.00
CA VAL A 77 -1.58 3.46 -7.52
C VAL A 77 -1.14 2.15 -6.88
N THR A 78 -1.32 1.96 -5.57
CA THR A 78 -1.02 0.68 -4.91
C THR A 78 -1.87 -0.47 -5.49
N LEU A 79 -3.18 -0.25 -5.64
CA LEU A 79 -4.06 -1.26 -6.25
C LEU A 79 -3.72 -1.56 -7.70
N TRP A 80 -3.35 -0.54 -8.47
CA TRP A 80 -2.93 -0.69 -9.85
C TRP A 80 -1.62 -1.48 -9.97
N LEU A 81 -0.62 -1.19 -9.12
CA LEU A 81 0.63 -1.95 -9.07
C LEU A 81 0.38 -3.43 -8.73
N LEU A 82 -0.51 -3.70 -7.77
CA LEU A 82 -0.92 -5.07 -7.43
C LEU A 82 -1.65 -5.75 -8.61
N ALA A 83 -2.66 -5.09 -9.19
CA ALA A 83 -3.41 -5.63 -10.31
C ALA A 83 -2.52 -5.88 -11.54
N ASN A 84 -1.57 -4.99 -11.81
CA ASN A 84 -0.57 -5.17 -12.86
C ASN A 84 0.32 -6.38 -12.57
N THR A 85 0.74 -6.58 -11.32
CA THR A 85 1.52 -7.76 -10.91
C THR A 85 0.74 -9.06 -11.14
N VAL A 86 -0.53 -9.09 -10.71
CA VAL A 86 -1.42 -10.23 -10.90
C VAL A 86 -1.67 -10.49 -12.39
N SER A 87 -1.89 -9.43 -13.18
CA SER A 87 -2.09 -9.52 -14.63
C SER A 87 -0.85 -10.10 -15.31
N GLN A 88 0.34 -9.57 -15.03
CA GLN A 88 1.60 -10.07 -15.61
C GLN A 88 1.87 -11.53 -15.22
N TRP A 89 1.50 -11.91 -14.00
CA TRP A 89 1.58 -13.30 -13.57
C TRP A 89 0.61 -14.20 -14.35
N LEU A 90 -0.68 -13.82 -14.44
CA LEU A 90 -1.71 -14.59 -15.15
C LEU A 90 -1.38 -14.80 -16.64
N TYR A 91 -0.84 -13.78 -17.29
CA TYR A 91 -0.51 -13.83 -18.71
C TYR A 91 0.92 -14.32 -18.99
N GLY A 92 1.69 -14.69 -17.96
CA GLY A 92 3.08 -15.14 -18.13
C GLY A 92 4.01 -14.06 -18.69
N THR A 93 3.63 -12.78 -18.63
CA THR A 93 4.38 -11.63 -19.17
C THR A 93 5.23 -10.93 -18.10
N HIS A 94 5.47 -11.60 -16.97
CA HIS A 94 6.23 -11.04 -15.85
C HIS A 94 7.71 -10.90 -16.21
N LEU A 95 8.21 -9.66 -16.18
CA LEU A 95 9.63 -9.34 -16.38
C LEU A 95 10.51 -9.84 -15.21
N HIS A 96 9.91 -10.03 -14.05
CA HIS A 96 10.58 -10.35 -12.80
C HIS A 96 9.82 -11.44 -12.04
N PRO A 97 10.51 -12.26 -11.22
CA PRO A 97 9.85 -13.27 -10.40
C PRO A 97 8.90 -12.61 -9.40
N LEU A 98 7.83 -13.31 -9.03
CA LEU A 98 6.87 -12.87 -8.00
C LEU A 98 7.54 -12.45 -6.69
N SER A 99 8.64 -13.12 -6.32
CA SER A 99 9.44 -12.79 -5.13
C SER A 99 10.05 -11.39 -5.18
N SER A 100 10.27 -10.81 -6.36
CA SER A 100 10.75 -9.43 -6.49
C SER A 100 9.78 -8.43 -5.87
N TYR A 101 8.47 -8.73 -5.86
CA TYR A 101 7.48 -7.89 -5.19
C TYR A 101 7.75 -7.74 -3.67
N LEU A 102 8.32 -8.77 -3.05
CA LEU A 102 8.68 -8.80 -1.63
C LEU A 102 9.99 -8.10 -1.31
N THR A 103 10.82 -7.81 -2.32
CA THR A 103 12.12 -7.15 -2.14
C THR A 103 12.10 -5.69 -2.58
N VAL A 104 11.33 -5.35 -3.61
CA VAL A 104 11.28 -4.00 -4.19
C VAL A 104 10.14 -3.14 -3.62
N TRP A 105 9.47 -3.58 -2.56
CA TRP A 105 8.37 -2.86 -1.92
C TRP A 105 8.70 -1.40 -1.54
N PRO A 106 9.94 -1.00 -1.17
CA PRO A 106 10.22 0.42 -0.90
C PRO A 106 10.04 1.29 -2.14
N LEU A 107 10.40 0.78 -3.32
CA LEU A 107 10.21 1.48 -4.59
C LEU A 107 8.72 1.58 -4.92
N LEU A 108 7.97 0.47 -4.79
CA LEU A 108 6.52 0.44 -5.03
C LEU A 108 5.77 1.41 -4.11
N LEU A 109 6.13 1.42 -2.83
CA LEU A 109 5.62 2.37 -1.86
C LEU A 109 6.01 3.81 -2.23
N GLY A 110 7.27 4.04 -2.64
CA GLY A 110 7.75 5.34 -3.08
C GLY A 110 6.97 5.89 -4.28
N VAL A 111 6.63 5.03 -5.25
CA VAL A 111 5.78 5.40 -6.40
C VAL A 111 4.37 5.79 -5.96
N ALA A 112 3.74 5.00 -5.09
CA ALA A 112 2.41 5.30 -4.56
C ALA A 112 2.37 6.60 -3.74
N VAL A 113 3.35 6.80 -2.85
CA VAL A 113 3.48 8.02 -2.04
C VAL A 113 3.80 9.22 -2.94
N GLY A 114 4.70 9.08 -3.91
CA GLY A 114 5.06 10.13 -4.86
C GLY A 114 3.85 10.62 -5.65
N ALA A 115 2.99 9.71 -6.10
CA ALA A 115 1.72 10.08 -6.74
C ALA A 115 0.78 10.87 -5.79
N GLY A 116 0.77 10.52 -4.50
CA GLY A 116 0.09 11.29 -3.46
C GLY A 116 0.66 12.68 -3.23
N VAL A 117 1.98 12.84 -3.29
CA VAL A 117 2.64 14.15 -3.22
C VAL A 117 2.22 15.03 -4.39
N ILE A 118 2.14 14.47 -5.60
CA ILE A 118 1.65 15.19 -6.78
C ILE A 118 0.19 15.60 -6.59
N GLU A 119 -0.69 14.68 -6.16
CA GLU A 119 -2.08 15.01 -5.85
C GLU A 119 -2.20 16.12 -4.81
N ALA A 120 -1.41 16.04 -3.74
CA ALA A 120 -1.41 17.03 -2.68
C ALA A 120 -0.96 18.41 -3.20
N ALA A 121 0.10 18.48 -4.01
CA ALA A 121 0.60 19.72 -4.59
C ALA A 121 -0.46 20.38 -5.50
N VAL A 122 -1.14 19.59 -6.35
CA VAL A 122 -2.23 20.07 -7.20
C VAL A 122 -3.37 20.64 -6.36
N ARG A 123 -3.81 19.89 -5.33
CA ARG A 123 -4.88 20.33 -4.43
C ARG A 123 -4.53 21.60 -3.65
N ILE A 124 -3.29 21.72 -3.19
CA ILE A 124 -2.80 22.93 -2.53
C ILE A 124 -2.84 24.12 -3.50
N GLY A 125 -2.33 23.97 -4.73
CA GLY A 125 -2.39 25.01 -5.76
C GLY A 125 -3.82 25.46 -6.06
N LEU A 126 -4.74 24.51 -6.24
CA LEU A 126 -6.16 24.80 -6.45
C LEU A 126 -6.81 25.47 -5.24
N SER A 127 -6.40 25.13 -4.02
CA SER A 127 -6.93 25.78 -2.81
C SER A 127 -6.55 27.24 -2.73
N TYR A 128 -5.33 27.61 -3.15
CA TYR A 128 -4.91 29.02 -3.20
C TYR A 128 -5.62 29.82 -4.30
N GLY A 129 -5.91 29.20 -5.45
CA GLY A 129 -6.57 29.88 -6.57
C GLY A 129 -8.10 29.96 -6.46
N LEU A 130 -8.75 28.88 -6.03
CA LEU A 130 -10.20 28.70 -6.08
C LEU A 130 -10.87 28.53 -4.71
N ASN A 131 -10.09 28.50 -3.63
CA ASN A 131 -10.54 28.23 -2.26
C ASN A 131 -11.39 26.95 -2.12
N ARG A 132 -11.11 25.94 -2.96
CA ARG A 132 -11.76 24.61 -2.97
C ARG A 132 -10.70 23.50 -2.99
N PHE A 133 -11.09 22.29 -2.57
CA PHE A 133 -10.27 21.06 -2.62
C PHE A 133 -9.02 20.99 -1.73
N GLY A 134 -8.92 21.84 -0.69
CA GLY A 134 -7.83 21.73 0.29
C GLY A 134 -7.75 20.36 0.97
N LEU A 135 -6.56 20.02 1.46
CA LEU A 135 -6.32 18.75 2.19
C LEU A 135 -7.18 18.72 3.46
N ARG A 136 -8.05 17.71 3.56
CA ARG A 136 -8.96 17.53 4.69
C ARG A 136 -9.05 16.06 5.06
N PRO A 137 -9.24 15.73 6.35
CA PRO A 137 -9.55 14.36 6.76
C PRO A 137 -10.81 13.85 6.07
N LEU A 138 -10.80 12.58 5.70
CA LEU A 138 -11.96 11.87 5.17
C LEU A 138 -12.91 11.43 6.31
N VAL A 139 -12.38 11.35 7.54
CA VAL A 139 -13.03 10.87 8.78
C VAL A 139 -12.72 11.76 9.98
#